data_AF-A0AAE3LZ78-F1
#
_entry.id   AF-A0AAE3LZ78-F1
#
_cell.length_a   1.000
_cell.length_b   1.000
_cell.length_c   1.000
_cell.angle_alpha   90.00
_cell.angle_beta   90.00
_cell.angle_gamma   90.00
#
_symmetry.space_group_name_H-M   'P 1'
#
loop_
_entity.id
_entity.type
_entity.pdbx_description
1 polymer ?
#
loop_
_entity_poly.entity_id
_entity_poly.type
_entity_poly.pdbx_seq_one_letter_code
_entity_poly.pdbx_strand_id
1 'polypeptide(L)'
;ATRLGIASTIVMPEGTPFNKVKRTEDFGATVVQHGTGFDDSVQFTLDLAAKDGLTFIHPFDDPVVAAGQGTVALEMLEDQPDLDAIVVPVGGGGLVAGVAVAAKSMKPNVQIIGAQAAIFDAVKAAVDGTPTHFAGATLAEGIAVKAPAAANVEIIKQFVDRIDVASEAEIEDAVFDLLSAEKLVAEGAPGAGLAVIKNNLAAYAGKKVGLVICGGNIDSRLLSTLILRGLVRDGRITRLTFEIGDTPGQLATISRIIGEAGANVVEVIHQRMMQSVSLKQAELDVVIEARDMGHVEAIVGTLREQGFKVRTDRGV
;
A
#
# COMPACT_ATOMS: atom_id res chain seq x y z
N ALA A 1 -7.24 -18.72 -19.06
CA ALA A 1 -8.29 -19.35 -19.89
C ALA A 1 -7.98 -19.20 -21.38
N THR A 2 -7.96 -17.99 -21.93
CA THR A 2 -7.70 -17.69 -23.35
C THR A 2 -6.43 -18.33 -23.92
N ARG A 3 -5.30 -18.25 -23.21
CA ARG A 3 -4.03 -18.92 -23.61
C ARG A 3 -4.16 -20.43 -23.79
N LEU A 4 -5.10 -21.07 -23.08
CA LEU A 4 -5.36 -22.51 -23.14
C LEU A 4 -6.54 -22.86 -24.08
N GLY A 5 -7.16 -21.87 -24.72
CA GLY A 5 -8.37 -22.08 -25.52
C GLY A 5 -9.60 -22.52 -24.70
N ILE A 6 -9.59 -22.29 -23.40
CA ILE A 6 -10.68 -22.65 -22.48
C ILE A 6 -11.61 -21.45 -22.34
N ALA A 7 -12.92 -21.67 -22.47
CA ALA A 7 -13.93 -20.65 -22.18
C ALA A 7 -13.94 -20.32 -20.68
N SER A 8 -14.01 -19.04 -20.32
CA SER A 8 -14.08 -18.60 -18.93
C SER A 8 -15.18 -17.58 -18.73
N THR A 9 -15.95 -17.78 -17.66
CA THR A 9 -16.97 -16.84 -17.19
C THR A 9 -16.49 -16.19 -15.89
N ILE A 10 -16.56 -14.86 -15.82
CA ILE A 10 -16.25 -14.09 -14.61
C ILE A 10 -17.52 -13.40 -14.15
N VAL A 11 -17.94 -13.68 -12.92
CA VAL A 11 -19.08 -13.01 -12.29
C VAL A 11 -18.56 -11.81 -11.51
N MET A 12 -19.19 -10.65 -11.70
CA MET A 12 -18.90 -9.42 -10.98
C MET A 12 -20.18 -8.84 -10.37
N PRO A 13 -20.11 -8.07 -9.27
CA PRO A 13 -21.29 -7.38 -8.74
C PRO A 13 -21.89 -6.41 -9.75
N GLU A 14 -23.20 -6.19 -9.65
CA GLU A 14 -23.87 -5.11 -10.36
C GLU A 14 -23.27 -3.75 -9.96
N GLY A 15 -23.05 -2.87 -10.94
CA GLY A 15 -22.41 -1.57 -10.71
C GLY A 15 -20.88 -1.63 -10.66
N THR A 16 -20.26 -2.78 -10.95
CA THR A 16 -18.82 -2.86 -11.18
C THR A 16 -18.42 -1.87 -12.29
N PRO A 17 -17.44 -0.97 -12.05
CA PRO A 17 -17.04 0.04 -13.02
C PRO A 17 -16.77 -0.53 -14.41
N PHE A 18 -17.30 0.12 -15.46
CA PHE A 18 -17.24 -0.37 -16.84
C PHE A 18 -15.81 -0.68 -17.32
N ASN A 19 -14.81 0.08 -16.87
CA ASN A 19 -13.41 -0.18 -17.20
C ASN A 19 -12.90 -1.54 -16.67
N LYS A 20 -13.35 -1.99 -15.49
CA LYS A 20 -13.00 -3.32 -14.94
C LYS A 20 -13.68 -4.45 -15.71
N VAL A 21 -14.95 -4.26 -16.07
CA VAL A 21 -15.71 -5.18 -16.92
C VAL A 21 -15.04 -5.32 -18.27
N LYS A 22 -14.83 -4.20 -18.96
CA LYS A 22 -14.24 -4.15 -20.29
C LYS A 22 -12.84 -4.77 -20.33
N ARG A 23 -11.97 -4.45 -19.35
CA ARG A 23 -10.64 -5.04 -19.26
C ARG A 23 -10.67 -6.56 -19.11
N THR A 24 -11.66 -7.09 -18.39
CA THR A 24 -11.83 -8.54 -18.21
C THR A 24 -12.34 -9.22 -19.48
N GLU A 25 -13.25 -8.58 -20.19
CA GLU A 25 -13.70 -9.01 -21.53
C GLU A 25 -12.55 -8.97 -22.55
N ASP A 26 -11.69 -7.95 -22.49
CA ASP A 26 -10.52 -7.82 -23.36
C ASP A 26 -9.50 -8.94 -23.14
N PHE A 27 -9.49 -9.57 -21.95
CA PHE A 27 -8.74 -10.81 -21.70
C PHE A 27 -9.40 -12.07 -22.28
N GLY A 28 -10.59 -11.96 -22.87
CA GLY A 28 -11.33 -13.04 -23.53
C GLY A 28 -12.34 -13.76 -22.63
N ALA A 29 -12.64 -13.22 -21.45
CA ALA A 29 -13.66 -13.80 -20.57
C ALA A 29 -15.06 -13.29 -20.89
N THR A 30 -16.06 -14.15 -20.73
CA THR A 30 -17.46 -13.74 -20.66
C THR A 30 -17.71 -13.13 -19.28
N VAL A 31 -18.15 -11.88 -19.21
CA VAL A 31 -18.46 -11.23 -17.93
C VAL A 31 -19.97 -11.28 -17.69
N VAL A 32 -20.36 -11.73 -16.50
CA VAL A 32 -21.75 -11.70 -16.02
C VAL A 32 -21.81 -10.76 -14.82
N GLN A 33 -22.64 -9.74 -14.88
CA GLN A 33 -22.89 -8.87 -13.73
C GLN A 33 -24.09 -9.37 -12.96
N HIS A 34 -23.89 -9.78 -11.71
CA HIS A 34 -24.95 -10.29 -10.85
C HIS A 34 -24.59 -10.09 -9.37
N GLY A 35 -25.59 -9.67 -8.59
CA GLY A 35 -25.49 -9.53 -7.15
C GLY A 35 -25.20 -8.10 -6.72
N THR A 36 -25.66 -7.73 -5.52
CA THR A 36 -25.52 -6.36 -5.00
C THR A 36 -24.16 -6.11 -4.35
N GLY A 37 -23.40 -7.17 -4.11
CA GLY A 37 -22.06 -7.14 -3.55
C GLY A 37 -21.28 -8.42 -3.85
N PHE A 38 -20.04 -8.48 -3.36
CA PHE A 38 -19.12 -9.58 -3.63
C PHE A 38 -19.67 -10.95 -3.21
N ASP A 39 -20.24 -11.04 -2.00
CA ASP A 39 -20.76 -12.31 -1.46
C ASP A 39 -21.92 -12.86 -2.32
N ASP A 40 -22.83 -12.00 -2.80
CA ASP A 40 -23.91 -12.37 -3.72
C ASP A 40 -23.36 -12.90 -5.05
N SER A 41 -22.33 -12.23 -5.60
CA SER A 41 -21.68 -12.66 -6.85
C SER A 41 -20.97 -14.01 -6.68
N VAL A 42 -20.35 -14.27 -5.53
CA VAL A 42 -19.74 -15.57 -5.22
C VAL A 42 -20.80 -16.66 -5.19
N GLN A 43 -21.91 -16.45 -4.47
CA GLN A 43 -22.99 -17.44 -4.43
C GLN A 43 -23.55 -17.72 -5.82
N PHE A 44 -23.80 -16.68 -6.61
CA PHE A 44 -24.25 -16.85 -8.00
C PHE A 44 -23.22 -17.61 -8.86
N THR A 45 -21.93 -17.39 -8.64
CA THR A 45 -20.88 -18.13 -9.36
C THR A 45 -20.96 -19.62 -9.08
N LEU A 46 -21.19 -20.01 -7.83
CA LEU A 46 -21.33 -21.43 -7.43
C LEU A 46 -22.57 -22.05 -8.06
N ASP A 47 -23.70 -21.33 -8.05
CA ASP A 47 -24.95 -21.80 -8.65
C ASP A 47 -24.84 -21.95 -10.17
N LEU A 48 -24.22 -20.98 -10.83
CA LEU A 48 -23.95 -21.02 -12.27
C LEU A 48 -23.02 -22.18 -12.64
N ALA A 49 -21.96 -22.40 -11.85
CA ALA A 49 -21.03 -23.49 -12.06
C ALA A 49 -21.73 -24.86 -11.94
N ALA A 50 -22.57 -25.03 -10.92
CA ALA A 50 -23.35 -26.26 -10.73
C ALA A 50 -24.37 -26.49 -11.85
N LYS A 51 -25.08 -25.43 -12.27
CA LYS A 51 -26.11 -25.49 -13.30
C LYS A 51 -25.54 -25.81 -14.69
N ASP A 52 -24.46 -25.14 -15.07
CA ASP A 52 -23.90 -25.20 -16.43
C ASP A 52 -22.73 -26.21 -16.54
N GLY A 53 -22.41 -26.92 -15.45
CA GLY A 53 -21.35 -27.92 -15.42
C GLY A 53 -19.94 -27.32 -15.54
N LEU A 54 -19.73 -26.12 -15.01
CA LEU A 54 -18.44 -25.42 -15.06
C LEU A 54 -17.58 -25.80 -13.86
N THR A 55 -16.26 -25.71 -14.02
CA THR A 55 -15.32 -25.83 -12.90
C THR A 55 -15.14 -24.46 -12.24
N PHE A 56 -15.46 -24.36 -10.96
CA PHE A 56 -15.14 -23.18 -10.16
C PHE A 56 -13.65 -23.15 -9.85
N ILE A 57 -12.99 -22.02 -10.13
CA ILE A 57 -11.57 -21.81 -9.82
C ILE A 57 -11.49 -20.86 -8.63
N HIS A 58 -11.13 -21.40 -7.47
CA HIS A 58 -10.97 -20.57 -6.27
C HIS A 58 -9.70 -19.70 -6.39
N PRO A 59 -9.73 -18.41 -6.01
CA PRO A 59 -8.55 -17.54 -6.08
C PRO A 59 -7.36 -17.95 -5.18
N PHE A 60 -7.53 -18.92 -4.27
CA PHE A 60 -6.47 -19.32 -3.33
C PHE A 60 -6.73 -20.65 -2.60
N ASP A 61 -7.97 -21.07 -2.39
CA ASP A 61 -8.33 -22.33 -1.73
C ASP A 61 -8.35 -23.49 -2.74
N ASP A 62 -7.21 -23.71 -3.38
CA ASP A 62 -7.00 -24.81 -4.31
C ASP A 62 -5.50 -25.19 -4.29
N PRO A 63 -5.16 -26.48 -4.09
CA PRO A 63 -3.77 -26.91 -3.96
C PRO A 63 -2.96 -26.70 -5.24
N VAL A 64 -3.58 -26.76 -6.42
CA VAL A 64 -2.92 -26.48 -7.71
C VAL A 64 -2.68 -24.99 -7.86
N VAL A 65 -3.63 -24.15 -7.43
CA VAL A 65 -3.44 -22.69 -7.40
C VAL A 65 -2.28 -22.33 -6.48
N ALA A 66 -2.25 -22.86 -5.25
CA ALA A 66 -1.17 -22.62 -4.29
C ALA A 66 0.19 -23.12 -4.81
N ALA A 67 0.25 -24.34 -5.37
CA ALA A 67 1.47 -24.88 -5.99
C ALA A 67 1.97 -23.98 -7.13
N GLY A 68 1.05 -23.46 -7.97
CA GLY A 68 1.37 -22.49 -9.00
C GLY A 68 2.00 -21.22 -8.44
N GLN A 69 1.51 -20.70 -7.31
CA GLN A 69 2.11 -19.53 -6.65
C GLN A 69 3.52 -19.79 -6.10
N GLY A 70 3.82 -21.04 -5.74
CA GLY A 70 5.14 -21.45 -5.24
C GLY A 70 6.26 -21.29 -6.27
N THR A 71 5.94 -21.18 -7.56
CA THR A 71 6.93 -20.92 -8.62
C THR A 71 7.74 -19.64 -8.39
N VAL A 72 7.15 -18.62 -7.75
CA VAL A 72 7.86 -17.39 -7.34
C VAL A 72 9.07 -17.72 -6.48
N ALA A 73 8.94 -18.66 -5.53
CA ALA A 73 10.05 -19.04 -4.66
C ALA A 73 11.14 -19.83 -5.39
N LEU A 74 10.74 -20.65 -6.39
CA LEU A 74 11.69 -21.37 -7.23
C LEU A 74 12.57 -20.37 -7.97
N GLU A 75 11.96 -19.40 -8.64
CA GLU A 75 12.67 -18.34 -9.39
C GLU A 75 13.55 -17.48 -8.46
N MET A 76 13.01 -17.04 -7.31
CA MET A 76 13.79 -16.25 -6.34
C MET A 76 15.03 -16.97 -5.81
N LEU A 77 14.95 -18.28 -5.55
CA LEU A 77 16.07 -19.07 -5.03
C LEU A 77 17.01 -19.58 -6.13
N GLU A 78 16.56 -19.67 -7.38
CA GLU A 78 17.44 -19.85 -8.54
C GLU A 78 18.30 -18.61 -8.75
N ASP A 79 17.69 -17.41 -8.71
CA ASP A 79 18.39 -16.13 -8.91
C ASP A 79 19.23 -15.71 -7.70
N GLN A 80 18.75 -15.95 -6.48
CA GLN A 80 19.45 -15.64 -5.22
C GLN A 80 19.40 -16.84 -4.25
N PRO A 81 20.27 -17.85 -4.46
CA PRO A 81 20.29 -19.07 -3.62
C PRO A 81 20.63 -18.81 -2.14
N ASP A 82 21.26 -17.68 -1.84
CA ASP A 82 21.73 -17.32 -0.50
C ASP A 82 20.76 -16.42 0.29
N LEU A 83 19.51 -16.26 -0.15
CA LEU A 83 18.46 -15.58 0.64
C LEU A 83 18.30 -16.18 2.05
N ASP A 84 18.34 -15.34 3.08
CA ASP A 84 18.13 -15.74 4.48
C ASP A 84 16.65 -15.73 4.86
N ALA A 85 15.88 -14.83 4.25
CA ALA A 85 14.46 -14.66 4.51
C ALA A 85 13.68 -14.27 3.24
N ILE A 86 12.43 -14.71 3.15
CA ILE A 86 11.47 -14.30 2.13
C ILE A 86 10.22 -13.77 2.84
N VAL A 87 9.87 -12.51 2.56
CA VAL A 87 8.66 -11.86 3.07
C VAL A 87 7.58 -11.89 2.01
N VAL A 88 6.41 -12.43 2.38
CA VAL A 88 5.30 -12.68 1.47
C VAL A 88 4.03 -12.01 1.99
N PRO A 89 3.38 -11.13 1.22
CA PRO A 89 2.06 -10.61 1.58
C PRO A 89 1.00 -11.71 1.67
N VAL A 90 0.11 -11.63 2.66
CA VAL A 90 -0.83 -12.70 3.00
C VAL A 90 -2.28 -12.21 3.03
N GLY A 91 -3.06 -12.63 2.03
CA GLY A 91 -4.52 -12.57 2.04
C GLY A 91 -5.11 -13.90 2.51
N GLY A 92 -5.68 -14.69 1.58
CA GLY A 92 -6.26 -16.01 1.87
C GLY A 92 -5.26 -17.15 2.07
N GLY A 93 -3.96 -16.86 2.01
CA GLY A 93 -2.88 -17.82 2.32
C GLY A 93 -2.28 -18.59 1.15
N GLY A 94 -2.90 -18.59 -0.04
CA GLY A 94 -2.44 -19.43 -1.16
C GLY A 94 -1.03 -19.12 -1.66
N LEU A 95 -0.68 -17.83 -1.79
CA LEU A 95 0.65 -17.39 -2.20
C LEU A 95 1.74 -17.80 -1.20
N VAL A 96 1.56 -17.46 0.08
CA VAL A 96 2.54 -17.78 1.12
C VAL A 96 2.65 -19.28 1.38
N ALA A 97 1.55 -20.04 1.28
CA ALA A 97 1.58 -21.49 1.38
C ALA A 97 2.42 -22.11 0.26
N GLY A 98 2.18 -21.71 -0.99
CA GLY A 98 2.97 -22.16 -2.14
C GLY A 98 4.45 -21.80 -2.03
N VAL A 99 4.74 -20.54 -1.71
CA VAL A 99 6.11 -20.03 -1.52
C VAL A 99 6.83 -20.79 -0.40
N ALA A 100 6.15 -21.02 0.74
CA ALA A 100 6.76 -21.69 1.88
C ALA A 100 7.15 -23.14 1.55
N VAL A 101 6.23 -23.90 0.92
CA VAL A 101 6.50 -25.29 0.53
C VAL A 101 7.67 -25.37 -0.46
N ALA A 102 7.65 -24.54 -1.51
CA ALA A 102 8.71 -24.53 -2.52
C ALA A 102 10.07 -24.11 -1.92
N ALA A 103 10.09 -22.99 -1.19
CA ALA A 103 11.31 -22.44 -0.61
C ALA A 103 11.95 -23.39 0.41
N LYS A 104 11.16 -23.95 1.35
CA LYS A 104 11.66 -24.88 2.36
C LYS A 104 12.12 -26.20 1.77
N SER A 105 11.56 -26.62 0.61
CA SER A 105 12.02 -27.83 -0.10
C SER A 105 13.40 -27.64 -0.74
N MET A 106 13.70 -26.44 -1.24
CA MET A 106 15.01 -26.12 -1.84
C MET A 106 16.06 -25.71 -0.80
N LYS A 107 15.64 -24.93 0.19
CA LYS A 107 16.50 -24.38 1.24
C LYS A 107 15.78 -24.45 2.59
N PRO A 108 15.88 -25.57 3.32
CA PRO A 108 15.12 -25.80 4.56
C PRO A 108 15.28 -24.72 5.64
N ASN A 109 16.43 -24.03 5.65
CA ASN A 109 16.75 -23.00 6.65
C ASN A 109 16.34 -21.57 6.25
N VAL A 110 15.80 -21.33 5.05
CA VAL A 110 15.31 -19.99 4.68
C VAL A 110 14.12 -19.62 5.56
N GLN A 111 14.07 -18.40 6.08
CA GLN A 111 12.93 -17.94 6.88
C GLN A 111 11.80 -17.48 5.94
N ILE A 112 10.57 -17.87 6.23
CA ILE A 112 9.37 -17.40 5.52
C ILE A 112 8.56 -16.55 6.51
N ILE A 113 8.33 -15.29 6.15
CA ILE A 113 7.58 -14.34 6.97
C ILE A 113 6.36 -13.89 6.18
N GLY A 114 5.18 -14.13 6.73
CA GLY A 114 3.94 -13.57 6.20
C GLY A 114 3.74 -12.13 6.65
N ALA A 115 3.22 -11.29 5.77
CA ALA A 115 2.86 -9.90 6.07
C ALA A 115 1.37 -9.64 5.80
N GLN A 116 0.65 -9.15 6.82
CA GLN A 116 -0.76 -8.74 6.68
C GLN A 116 -0.96 -7.25 7.00
N ALA A 117 -2.06 -6.68 6.54
CA ALA A 117 -2.54 -5.42 7.09
C ALA A 117 -3.09 -5.67 8.50
N ALA A 118 -2.74 -4.82 9.46
CA ALA A 118 -3.17 -4.97 10.86
C ALA A 118 -4.70 -4.94 11.01
N ILE A 119 -5.40 -4.26 10.10
CA ILE A 119 -6.87 -4.20 10.07
C ILE A 119 -7.51 -5.36 9.29
N PHE A 120 -6.75 -6.33 8.78
CA PHE A 120 -7.20 -7.58 8.15
C PHE A 120 -6.22 -8.72 8.48
N ASP A 121 -6.31 -9.30 9.69
CA ASP A 121 -5.31 -10.21 10.26
C ASP A 121 -5.69 -11.70 10.22
N ALA A 122 -6.59 -12.08 9.30
CA ALA A 122 -7.31 -13.35 9.41
C ALA A 122 -6.44 -14.61 9.43
N VAL A 123 -5.29 -14.63 8.74
CA VAL A 123 -4.35 -15.76 8.82
C VAL A 123 -3.59 -15.75 10.13
N LYS A 124 -3.10 -14.59 10.59
CA LYS A 124 -2.44 -14.46 11.89
C LYS A 124 -3.35 -14.93 13.01
N ALA A 125 -4.60 -14.47 13.03
CA ALA A 125 -5.59 -14.88 14.01
C ALA A 125 -5.83 -16.41 13.99
N ALA A 126 -5.91 -17.01 12.80
CA ALA A 126 -6.08 -18.45 12.65
C ALA A 126 -4.85 -19.27 13.11
N VAL A 127 -3.64 -18.73 12.95
CA VAL A 127 -2.39 -19.34 13.44
C VAL A 127 -2.28 -19.22 14.97
N ASP A 128 -2.59 -18.04 15.51
CA ASP A 128 -2.46 -17.73 16.93
C ASP A 128 -3.65 -18.26 17.78
N GLY A 129 -4.74 -18.70 17.14
CA GLY A 129 -5.95 -19.16 17.82
C GLY A 129 -6.77 -18.03 18.43
N THR A 130 -6.70 -16.83 17.86
CA THR A 130 -7.41 -15.63 18.34
C THR A 130 -8.59 -15.26 17.43
N PRO A 131 -9.53 -14.42 17.89
CA PRO A 131 -10.59 -13.90 17.02
C PRO A 131 -10.00 -13.06 15.88
N THR A 132 -10.52 -13.24 14.67
CA THR A 132 -10.15 -12.43 13.50
C THR A 132 -10.58 -10.98 13.67
N HIS A 133 -9.71 -10.06 13.32
CA HIS A 133 -9.98 -8.64 13.21
C HIS A 133 -10.06 -8.22 11.73
N PHE A 134 -11.19 -7.61 11.38
CA PHE A 134 -11.34 -6.91 10.11
C PHE A 134 -12.08 -5.58 10.32
N ALA A 135 -11.52 -4.48 9.83
CA ALA A 135 -12.12 -3.15 10.00
C ALA A 135 -11.76 -2.20 8.87
N GLY A 136 -12.70 -1.30 8.54
CA GLY A 136 -12.45 -0.15 7.67
C GLY A 136 -12.02 -0.49 6.24
N ALA A 137 -11.39 0.49 5.60
CA ALA A 137 -10.78 0.35 4.28
C ALA A 137 -9.25 0.30 4.44
N THR A 138 -8.59 -0.48 3.59
CA THR A 138 -7.13 -0.64 3.59
C THR A 138 -6.56 -0.30 2.21
N LEU A 139 -5.34 0.23 2.18
CA LEU A 139 -4.55 0.37 0.95
C LEU A 139 -4.19 -1.00 0.34
N ALA A 140 -4.15 -2.05 1.17
CA ALA A 140 -3.77 -3.40 0.78
C ALA A 140 -4.97 -4.29 0.42
N GLU A 141 -5.81 -3.83 -0.53
CA GLU A 141 -7.06 -4.50 -0.91
C GLU A 141 -6.87 -5.99 -1.30
N GLY A 142 -5.78 -6.32 -2.01
CA GLY A 142 -5.48 -7.69 -2.45
C GLY A 142 -5.25 -8.70 -1.31
N ILE A 143 -5.00 -8.21 -0.09
CA ILE A 143 -4.83 -9.04 1.12
C ILE A 143 -5.92 -8.78 2.18
N ALA A 144 -6.97 -8.03 1.85
CA ALA A 144 -8.10 -7.72 2.73
C ALA A 144 -9.09 -8.90 2.86
N VAL A 145 -8.60 -10.06 3.28
CA VAL A 145 -9.38 -11.30 3.35
C VAL A 145 -9.91 -11.53 4.76
N LYS A 146 -11.23 -11.75 4.87
CA LYS A 146 -11.93 -11.95 6.16
C LYS A 146 -11.79 -13.37 6.71
N ALA A 147 -11.67 -14.36 5.84
CA ALA A 147 -11.58 -15.76 6.20
C ALA A 147 -10.55 -16.46 5.30
N PRO A 148 -9.45 -17.00 5.87
CA PRO A 148 -8.48 -17.74 5.09
C PRO A 148 -8.97 -19.17 4.81
N ALA A 149 -8.35 -19.83 3.84
CA ALA A 149 -8.59 -21.24 3.59
C ALA A 149 -7.96 -22.12 4.67
N ALA A 150 -8.73 -23.05 5.23
CA ALA A 150 -8.23 -23.96 6.28
C ALA A 150 -7.03 -24.79 5.81
N ALA A 151 -7.06 -25.29 4.57
CA ALA A 151 -5.94 -26.03 3.99
C ALA A 151 -4.65 -25.19 3.92
N ASN A 152 -4.76 -23.92 3.52
CA ASN A 152 -3.61 -23.02 3.49
C ASN A 152 -3.10 -22.72 4.90
N VAL A 153 -3.98 -22.53 5.89
CA VAL A 153 -3.57 -22.29 7.29
C VAL A 153 -2.77 -23.45 7.85
N GLU A 154 -3.13 -24.69 7.56
CA GLU A 154 -2.37 -25.87 8.02
C GLU A 154 -0.97 -25.91 7.40
N ILE A 155 -0.83 -25.59 6.11
CA ILE A 155 0.48 -25.44 5.46
C ILE A 155 1.28 -24.30 6.11
N ILE A 156 0.65 -23.16 6.36
CA ILE A 156 1.28 -22.00 6.98
C ILE A 156 1.83 -22.35 8.37
N LYS A 157 1.05 -23.02 9.22
CA LYS A 157 1.51 -23.48 10.55
C LYS A 157 2.71 -24.42 10.47
N GLN A 158 2.84 -25.19 9.39
CA GLN A 158 3.93 -26.14 9.23
C GLN A 158 5.21 -25.50 8.66
N PHE A 159 5.09 -24.57 7.72
CA PHE A 159 6.24 -24.10 6.91
C PHE A 159 6.57 -22.61 7.03
N VAL A 160 5.66 -21.79 7.57
CA VAL A 160 5.88 -20.35 7.73
C VAL A 160 6.38 -20.06 9.15
N ASP A 161 7.49 -19.33 9.26
CA ASP A 161 8.16 -19.11 10.54
C ASP A 161 7.40 -18.13 11.44
N ARG A 162 6.78 -17.10 10.87
CA ARG A 162 5.85 -16.20 11.57
C ARG A 162 4.98 -15.36 10.63
N ILE A 163 3.91 -14.79 11.16
CA ILE A 163 3.05 -13.79 10.50
C ILE A 163 3.12 -12.49 11.28
N ASP A 164 3.61 -11.44 10.62
CA ASP A 164 3.70 -10.08 11.14
C ASP A 164 2.63 -9.19 10.47
N VAL A 165 2.29 -8.08 11.12
CA VAL A 165 1.27 -7.13 10.64
C VAL A 165 1.87 -5.72 10.50
N ALA A 166 1.31 -4.94 9.58
CA ALA A 166 1.63 -3.53 9.39
C ALA A 166 0.37 -2.66 9.44
N SER A 167 0.48 -1.50 10.09
CA SER A 167 -0.57 -0.48 10.12
C SER A 167 -0.71 0.21 8.75
N GLU A 168 -1.87 0.84 8.51
CA GLU A 168 -2.10 1.56 7.25
C GLU A 168 -1.09 2.68 6.98
N ALA A 169 -0.62 3.37 8.03
CA ALA A 169 0.39 4.41 7.90
C ALA A 169 1.75 3.84 7.47
N GLU A 170 2.13 2.66 7.98
CA GLU A 170 3.36 1.97 7.60
C GLU A 170 3.26 1.39 6.18
N ILE A 171 2.09 0.88 5.79
CA ILE A 171 1.84 0.41 4.42
C ILE A 171 1.92 1.58 3.44
N GLU A 172 1.27 2.70 3.73
CA GLU A 172 1.31 3.91 2.90
C GLU A 172 2.77 4.38 2.72
N ASP A 173 3.54 4.40 3.80
CA ASP A 173 4.96 4.74 3.79
C ASP A 173 5.79 3.79 2.93
N ALA A 174 5.60 2.49 3.11
CA ALA A 174 6.30 1.48 2.33
C ALA A 174 5.96 1.55 0.83
N VAL A 175 4.70 1.77 0.45
CA VAL A 175 4.33 1.94 -0.96
C VAL A 175 5.00 3.18 -1.56
N PHE A 176 5.09 4.27 -0.79
CA PHE A 176 5.80 5.45 -1.24
C PHE A 176 7.30 5.20 -1.41
N ASP A 177 7.93 4.40 -0.54
CA ASP A 177 9.33 4.03 -0.66
C ASP A 177 9.60 3.15 -1.88
N LEU A 178 8.74 2.16 -2.16
CA LEU A 178 8.82 1.34 -3.38
C LEU A 178 8.79 2.23 -4.63
N LEU A 179 7.95 3.26 -4.64
CA LEU A 179 7.90 4.19 -5.76
C LEU A 179 9.10 5.14 -5.80
N SER A 180 9.44 5.76 -4.66
CA SER A 180 10.36 6.89 -4.62
C SER A 180 11.82 6.46 -4.65
N ALA A 181 12.17 5.33 -4.03
CA ALA A 181 13.51 4.76 -4.02
C ALA A 181 13.68 3.73 -5.15
N GLU A 182 12.82 2.70 -5.19
CA GLU A 182 12.98 1.56 -6.10
C GLU A 182 12.40 1.81 -7.51
N LYS A 183 11.63 2.89 -7.70
CA LYS A 183 10.94 3.23 -8.96
C LYS A 183 9.93 2.15 -9.38
N LEU A 184 9.37 1.45 -8.40
CA LEU A 184 8.35 0.42 -8.59
C LEU A 184 6.96 0.97 -8.27
N VAL A 185 6.04 0.85 -9.22
CA VAL A 185 4.62 1.10 -8.98
C VAL A 185 4.02 -0.17 -8.37
N ALA A 186 3.87 -0.17 -7.05
CA ALA A 186 3.28 -1.25 -6.28
C ALA A 186 1.95 -0.83 -5.65
N GLU A 187 1.07 -1.80 -5.41
CA GLU A 187 -0.13 -1.60 -4.59
C GLU A 187 0.15 -1.85 -3.09
N GLY A 188 -0.88 -1.80 -2.24
CA GLY A 188 -0.69 -1.93 -0.79
C GLY A 188 -0.19 -3.29 -0.31
N ALA A 189 -0.44 -4.38 -1.05
CA ALA A 189 -0.04 -5.72 -0.61
C ALA A 189 1.50 -5.88 -0.52
N PRO A 190 2.30 -5.56 -1.57
CA PRO A 190 3.76 -5.46 -1.42
C PRO A 190 4.21 -4.45 -0.36
N GLY A 191 3.45 -3.34 -0.21
CA GLY A 191 3.69 -2.33 0.82
C GLY A 191 3.64 -2.92 2.23
N ALA A 192 2.68 -3.80 2.54
CA ALA A 192 2.63 -4.51 3.82
C ALA A 192 3.88 -5.37 4.05
N GLY A 193 4.39 -6.03 3.01
CA GLY A 193 5.63 -6.78 3.09
C GLY A 193 6.85 -5.91 3.40
N LEU A 194 7.02 -4.79 2.68
CA LEU A 194 8.12 -3.86 2.96
C LEU A 194 7.99 -3.20 4.34
N ALA A 195 6.77 -2.86 4.78
CA ALA A 195 6.51 -2.33 6.11
C ALA A 195 6.96 -3.32 7.21
N VAL A 196 6.62 -4.62 7.07
CA VAL A 196 7.10 -5.67 7.97
C VAL A 196 8.62 -5.77 8.00
N ILE A 197 9.30 -5.60 6.85
CA ILE A 197 10.76 -5.55 6.79
C ILE A 197 11.29 -4.34 7.58
N LYS A 198 10.72 -3.15 7.35
CA LYS A 198 11.12 -1.90 8.02
C LYS A 198 10.92 -1.95 9.53
N ASN A 199 9.84 -2.57 9.99
CA ASN A 199 9.55 -2.75 11.42
C ASN A 199 10.53 -3.70 12.13
N ASN A 200 11.31 -4.49 11.36
CA ASN A 200 12.21 -5.51 11.87
C ASN A 200 13.65 -5.37 11.37
N LEU A 201 14.08 -4.16 10.96
CA LEU A 201 15.40 -3.93 10.36
C LEU A 201 16.57 -4.48 11.17
N ALA A 202 16.52 -4.36 12.50
CA ALA A 202 17.57 -4.89 13.39
C ALA A 202 17.72 -6.41 13.27
N ALA A 203 16.62 -7.15 13.07
CA ALA A 203 16.64 -8.61 12.92
C ALA A 203 17.17 -9.06 11.54
N TYR A 204 17.21 -8.15 10.57
CA TYR A 204 17.68 -8.36 9.20
C TYR A 204 19.07 -7.78 8.94
N ALA A 205 19.72 -7.18 9.93
CA ALA A 205 21.06 -6.65 9.79
C ALA A 205 22.04 -7.73 9.31
N GLY A 206 22.71 -7.49 8.17
CA GLY A 206 23.65 -8.42 7.55
C GLY A 206 23.02 -9.62 6.84
N LYS A 207 21.68 -9.69 6.73
CA LYS A 207 20.95 -10.75 6.04
C LYS A 207 20.47 -10.33 4.65
N LYS A 208 20.31 -11.30 3.76
CA LYS A 208 19.64 -11.13 2.47
C LYS A 208 18.15 -11.43 2.60
N VAL A 209 17.32 -10.41 2.40
CA VAL A 209 15.86 -10.53 2.53
C VAL A 209 15.21 -10.31 1.16
N GLY A 210 14.45 -11.29 0.70
CA GLY A 210 13.62 -11.20 -0.48
C GLY A 210 12.22 -10.71 -0.13
N LEU A 211 11.67 -9.80 -0.92
CA LEU A 211 10.29 -9.34 -0.81
C LEU A 211 9.52 -9.73 -2.07
N VAL A 212 8.38 -10.39 -1.90
CA VAL A 212 7.49 -10.69 -3.04
C VAL A 212 6.67 -9.45 -3.40
N ILE A 213 6.93 -8.89 -4.59
CA ILE A 213 6.12 -7.82 -5.18
C ILE A 213 4.94 -8.46 -5.93
N CYS A 214 3.86 -8.79 -5.20
CA CYS A 214 2.72 -9.56 -5.71
C CYS A 214 1.72 -8.78 -6.58
N GLY A 215 1.86 -7.46 -6.73
CA GLY A 215 0.92 -6.66 -7.51
C GLY A 215 1.28 -5.18 -7.63
N GLY A 216 0.75 -4.53 -8.66
CA GLY A 216 0.97 -3.11 -8.97
C GLY A 216 -0.27 -2.41 -9.51
N ASN A 217 -1.47 -2.95 -9.24
CA ASN A 217 -2.73 -2.45 -9.80
C ASN A 217 -3.35 -1.36 -8.94
N ILE A 218 -2.54 -0.36 -8.57
CA ILE A 218 -2.98 0.80 -7.79
C ILE A 218 -3.77 1.79 -8.65
N ASP A 219 -4.87 2.32 -8.12
CA ASP A 219 -5.66 3.37 -8.76
C ASP A 219 -4.85 4.66 -8.94
N SER A 220 -4.95 5.30 -10.11
CA SER A 220 -4.11 6.47 -10.44
C SER A 220 -4.38 7.69 -9.56
N ARG A 221 -5.63 7.88 -9.11
CA ARG A 221 -5.98 8.94 -8.18
C ARG A 221 -5.41 8.65 -6.79
N LEU A 222 -5.52 7.40 -6.32
CA LEU A 222 -4.91 6.97 -5.06
C LEU A 222 -3.38 7.12 -5.08
N LEU A 223 -2.73 6.69 -6.15
CA LEU A 223 -1.29 6.86 -6.36
C LEU A 223 -0.88 8.33 -6.33
N SER A 224 -1.63 9.20 -7.01
CA SER A 224 -1.36 10.65 -7.02
C SER A 224 -1.44 11.25 -5.62
N THR A 225 -2.48 10.88 -4.85
CA THR A 225 -2.62 11.32 -3.45
C THR A 225 -1.49 10.79 -2.58
N LEU A 226 -1.08 9.53 -2.75
CA LEU A 226 0.02 8.90 -2.02
C LEU A 226 1.36 9.60 -2.30
N ILE A 227 1.64 9.94 -3.57
CA ILE A 227 2.84 10.71 -3.95
C ILE A 227 2.86 12.06 -3.22
N LEU A 228 1.76 12.82 -3.29
CA LEU A 228 1.68 14.13 -2.65
C LEU A 228 1.87 14.03 -1.13
N ARG A 229 1.24 13.05 -0.48
CA ARG A 229 1.38 12.82 0.97
C ARG A 229 2.81 12.45 1.36
N GLY A 230 3.48 11.62 0.56
CA GLY A 230 4.90 11.27 0.77
C GLY A 230 5.84 12.46 0.55
N LEU A 231 5.61 13.29 -0.48
CA LEU A 231 6.37 14.53 -0.69
C LEU A 231 6.19 15.51 0.48
N VAL A 232 4.98 15.61 1.03
CA VAL A 232 4.71 16.42 2.22
C VAL A 232 5.44 15.86 3.44
N ARG A 233 5.45 14.53 3.60
CA ARG A 233 6.13 13.88 4.72
C ARG A 233 7.63 14.10 4.71
N ASP A 234 8.26 14.01 3.55
CA ASP A 234 9.70 14.17 3.39
C ASP A 234 10.14 15.64 3.51
N GLY A 235 9.19 16.58 3.64
CA GLY A 235 9.46 18.03 3.63
C GLY A 235 9.74 18.59 2.24
N ARG A 236 9.58 17.79 1.18
CA ARG A 236 9.74 18.24 -0.20
C ARG A 236 8.63 19.18 -0.65
N ILE A 237 7.43 19.01 -0.09
CA ILE A 237 6.34 19.98 -0.16
C ILE A 237 5.98 20.37 1.26
N THR A 238 5.83 21.66 1.56
CA THR A 238 5.44 22.09 2.92
C THR A 238 4.57 23.33 2.85
N ARG A 239 3.47 23.33 3.62
CA ARG A 239 2.69 24.54 3.88
C ARG A 239 3.28 25.29 5.06
N LEU A 240 3.59 26.56 4.84
CA LEU A 240 3.96 27.53 5.84
C LEU A 240 2.76 28.45 6.08
N THR A 241 2.23 28.46 7.30
CA THR A 241 1.17 29.39 7.68
C THR A 241 1.75 30.53 8.49
N PHE A 242 1.53 31.75 8.02
CA PHE A 242 2.01 32.98 8.63
C PHE A 242 0.86 33.75 9.26
N GLU A 243 1.08 34.25 10.48
CA GLU A 243 0.28 35.34 11.03
C GLU A 243 0.86 36.66 10.56
N ILE A 244 0.22 37.29 9.57
CA ILE A 244 0.66 38.57 9.02
C ILE A 244 -0.21 39.73 9.52
N GLY A 245 0.45 40.87 9.77
CA GLY A 245 -0.23 42.12 10.09
C GLY A 245 -0.58 42.89 8.83
N ASP A 246 -1.40 43.93 8.96
CA ASP A 246 -1.78 44.79 7.82
C ASP A 246 -0.66 45.82 7.50
N THR A 247 0.51 45.30 7.11
CA THR A 247 1.67 46.11 6.68
C THR A 247 2.06 45.78 5.24
N PRO A 248 2.22 46.78 4.36
CA PRO A 248 2.66 46.55 2.99
C PRO A 248 4.02 45.85 2.92
N GLY A 249 4.19 44.92 1.98
CA GLY A 249 5.49 44.32 1.64
C GLY A 249 5.83 42.99 2.32
N GLN A 250 5.05 42.51 3.29
CA GLN A 250 5.37 41.26 4.00
C GLN A 250 5.50 40.04 3.08
N LEU A 251 4.59 39.85 2.13
CA LEU A 251 4.66 38.75 1.16
C LEU A 251 5.92 38.82 0.29
N ALA A 252 6.35 40.03 -0.11
CA ALA A 252 7.57 40.20 -0.90
C ALA A 252 8.80 39.79 -0.09
N THR A 253 8.86 40.16 1.19
CA THR A 253 9.94 39.74 2.10
C THR A 253 9.95 38.23 2.32
N ILE A 254 8.78 37.62 2.56
CA ILE A 254 8.66 36.16 2.74
C ILE A 254 9.13 35.42 1.48
N SER A 255 8.63 35.81 0.31
CA SER A 255 9.02 35.20 -0.97
C SER A 255 10.51 35.34 -1.25
N ARG A 256 11.11 36.51 -0.95
CA ARG A 256 12.55 36.73 -1.08
C ARG A 256 13.35 35.80 -0.17
N ILE A 257 12.99 35.66 1.11
CA ILE A 257 13.70 34.77 2.05
C ILE A 257 13.64 33.32 1.59
N ILE A 258 12.47 32.84 1.16
CA ILE A 258 12.27 31.49 0.63
C ILE A 258 13.15 31.26 -0.62
N GLY A 259 13.16 32.22 -1.55
CA GLY A 259 13.97 32.15 -2.77
C GLY A 259 15.48 32.20 -2.50
N GLU A 260 15.94 33.05 -1.58
CA GLU A 260 17.35 33.14 -1.16
C GLU A 260 17.84 31.86 -0.48
N ALA A 261 16.94 31.14 0.21
CA ALA A 261 17.24 29.83 0.77
C ALA A 261 17.28 28.71 -0.29
N GLY A 262 16.81 28.97 -1.51
CA GLY A 262 16.80 28.00 -2.61
C GLY A 262 15.57 27.08 -2.63
N ALA A 263 14.44 27.53 -2.06
CA ALA A 263 13.15 26.86 -2.18
C ALA A 263 12.23 27.60 -3.19
N ASN A 264 11.31 26.85 -3.80
CA ASN A 264 10.33 27.42 -4.73
C ASN A 264 9.00 27.66 -4.03
N VAL A 265 8.32 28.75 -4.38
CA VAL A 265 6.93 28.98 -3.96
C VAL A 265 5.99 28.35 -4.99
N VAL A 266 5.21 27.37 -4.56
CA VAL A 266 4.26 26.62 -5.40
C VAL A 266 2.88 27.28 -5.38
N GLU A 267 2.41 27.67 -4.20
CA GLU A 267 1.08 28.25 -4.01
C GLU A 267 1.11 29.32 -2.93
N VAL A 268 0.32 30.37 -3.11
CA VAL A 268 0.10 31.41 -2.11
C VAL A 268 -1.40 31.62 -1.94
N ILE A 269 -1.89 31.38 -0.73
CA ILE A 269 -3.30 31.60 -0.36
C ILE A 269 -3.35 32.69 0.72
N HIS A 270 -4.06 33.77 0.43
CA HIS A 270 -4.23 34.90 1.35
C HIS A 270 -5.71 35.07 1.67
N GLN A 271 -6.11 34.69 2.89
CA GLN A 271 -7.51 34.76 3.30
C GLN A 271 -7.74 35.96 4.22
N ARG A 272 -8.63 36.87 3.78
CA ARG A 272 -8.99 38.10 4.50
C ARG A 272 -10.42 38.13 5.07
N MET A 273 -11.32 37.26 4.59
CA MET A 273 -12.78 37.43 4.81
C MET A 273 -13.47 36.35 5.64
N MET A 274 -12.79 35.28 6.06
CA MET A 274 -13.36 34.26 6.96
C MET A 274 -12.39 34.04 8.12
N GLN A 275 -12.68 34.58 9.31
CA GLN A 275 -11.80 34.44 10.47
C GLN A 275 -12.55 34.17 11.76
N SER A 276 -12.01 33.20 12.52
CA SER A 276 -12.22 32.96 13.96
C SER A 276 -11.18 33.71 14.82
N VAL A 277 -10.41 34.62 14.22
CA VAL A 277 -9.37 35.43 14.87
C VAL A 277 -9.71 36.92 14.69
N SER A 278 -9.22 37.75 15.61
CA SER A 278 -9.36 39.21 15.68
C SER A 278 -9.29 39.91 14.31
N LEU A 279 -10.16 40.91 14.08
CA LEU A 279 -10.35 41.75 12.88
C LEU A 279 -9.09 42.46 12.30
N LYS A 280 -7.88 42.22 12.84
CA LYS A 280 -6.62 42.88 12.47
C LYS A 280 -5.47 41.94 12.05
N GLN A 281 -5.69 40.63 11.99
CA GLN A 281 -4.68 39.67 11.56
C GLN A 281 -5.13 39.01 10.27
N ALA A 282 -4.24 38.79 9.30
CA ALA A 282 -4.54 37.97 8.12
C ALA A 282 -3.71 36.69 8.18
N GLU A 283 -4.27 35.57 7.72
CA GLU A 283 -3.51 34.33 7.55
C GLU A 283 -3.03 34.25 6.09
N LEU A 284 -1.74 33.99 5.95
CA LEU A 284 -1.08 33.75 4.69
C LEU A 284 -0.54 32.33 4.71
N ASP A 285 -1.03 31.50 3.81
CA ASP A 285 -0.49 30.17 3.55
C ASP A 285 0.41 30.23 2.32
N VAL A 286 1.63 29.72 2.47
CA VAL A 286 2.59 29.58 1.38
C VAL A 286 2.98 28.10 1.28
N VAL A 287 2.65 27.46 0.18
CA VAL A 287 3.15 26.12 -0.12
C VAL A 287 4.49 26.26 -0.82
N ILE A 288 5.52 25.65 -0.26
CA ILE A 288 6.88 25.66 -0.80
C ILE A 288 7.30 24.26 -1.26
N GLU A 289 8.17 24.23 -2.26
CA GLU A 289 8.96 23.06 -2.62
C GLU A 289 10.38 23.23 -2.04
N ALA A 290 10.76 22.31 -1.16
CA ALA A 290 12.07 22.28 -0.51
C ALA A 290 12.78 20.95 -0.82
N ARG A 291 14.00 20.79 -0.29
CA ARG A 291 14.83 19.62 -0.58
C ARG A 291 14.44 18.43 0.29
N ASP A 292 14.26 18.72 1.57
CA ASP A 292 13.93 17.78 2.63
C ASP A 292 13.47 18.57 3.87
N MET A 293 13.15 17.86 4.95
CA MET A 293 12.76 18.46 6.22
C MET A 293 13.85 19.35 6.85
N GLY A 294 15.13 19.01 6.69
CA GLY A 294 16.23 19.84 7.21
C GLY A 294 16.31 21.19 6.51
N HIS A 295 16.03 21.22 5.20
CA HIS A 295 15.91 22.46 4.45
C HIS A 295 14.73 23.31 4.93
N VAL A 296 13.57 22.67 5.20
CA VAL A 296 12.40 23.35 5.77
C VAL A 296 12.72 23.98 7.13
N GLU A 297 13.39 23.24 8.02
CA GLU A 297 13.82 23.74 9.33
C GLU A 297 14.72 24.99 9.21
N ALA A 298 15.67 24.98 8.28
CA ALA A 298 16.55 26.13 8.04
C ALA A 298 15.79 27.36 7.51
N ILE A 299 14.84 27.15 6.60
CA ILE A 299 13.97 28.23 6.07
C ILE A 299 13.11 28.82 7.18
N VAL A 300 12.46 27.98 7.97
CA VAL A 300 11.62 28.38 9.11
C VAL A 300 12.43 29.14 10.16
N GLY A 301 13.65 28.67 10.46
CA GLY A 301 14.59 29.37 11.34
C GLY A 301 14.88 30.79 10.86
N THR A 302 15.26 30.95 9.59
CA THR A 302 15.56 32.26 8.99
C THR A 302 14.34 33.18 9.01
N LEU A 303 13.14 32.66 8.72
CA LEU A 303 11.90 33.43 8.78
C LEU A 303 11.59 33.92 10.21
N ARG A 304 11.81 33.07 11.22
CA ARG A 304 11.61 33.43 12.63
C ARG A 304 12.63 34.46 13.12
N GLU A 305 13.89 34.35 12.71
CA GLU A 305 14.93 35.35 13.00
C GLU A 305 14.59 36.73 12.43
N GLN A 306 13.89 36.78 11.29
CA GLN A 306 13.38 38.02 10.67
C GLN A 306 12.06 38.53 11.30
N GLY A 307 11.59 37.89 12.37
CA GLY A 307 10.42 38.33 13.14
C GLY A 307 9.08 37.83 12.61
N PHE A 308 9.05 36.89 11.64
CA PHE A 308 7.81 36.29 11.19
C PHE A 308 7.32 35.21 12.17
N LYS A 309 6.02 35.24 12.47
CA LYS A 309 5.33 34.15 13.15
C LYS A 309 4.86 33.14 12.12
N VAL A 310 5.59 32.03 12.03
CA VAL A 310 5.34 30.95 11.06
C VAL A 310 5.20 29.60 11.77
N ARG A 311 4.19 28.84 11.34
CA ARG A 311 3.97 27.44 11.72
C ARG A 311 3.95 26.57 10.46
N THR A 312 4.38 25.33 10.61
CA THR A 312 4.27 24.29 9.58
C THR A 312 3.16 23.31 9.93
N ASP A 313 2.64 22.59 8.92
CA ASP A 313 1.69 21.48 9.14
C ASP A 313 2.23 20.39 10.08
N ARG A 314 3.56 20.37 10.33
CA ARG A 314 4.25 19.39 11.19
C ARG A 314 4.75 19.96 12.52
N GLY A 315 4.39 21.20 12.86
CA GLY A 315 4.73 21.81 14.14
C GLY A 315 6.21 22.16 14.32
N VAL A 316 7.00 22.10 13.25
CA VAL A 316 8.36 22.66 13.16
C VAL A 316 8.28 24.18 13.13
#